data_AF-A0A7V6WG58-F1
#
_entry.id   AF-A0A7V6WG58-F1
#
_cell.length_a   1.000
_cell.length_b   1.000
_cell.length_c   1.000
_cell.angle_alpha   90.00
_cell.angle_beta   90.00
_cell.angle_gamma   90.00
#
_symmetry.space_group_name_H-M   'P 1'
#
loop_
_entity.id
_entity.type
_entity.pdbx_description
1 polymer ?
#
loop_
_entity_poly.entity_id
_entity_poly.type
_entity_poly.pdbx_seq_one_letter_code
_entity_poly.pdbx_strand_id
1 'polypeptide(L)' 'SSDVRATEEQLCALIPRAQWSRAHHWLIYHGRRVCKARKPLCDLCKLSEYCSWRKNSSGGGEGKKDE' A
#
# COMPACT_ATOMS: atom_id res chain seq x y z
N SER A 1 13.24 -2.49 -0.42
CA SER A 1 14.30 -2.70 -1.43
C SER A 1 13.96 -1.87 -2.65
N SER A 2 14.93 -1.31 -3.36
CA SER A 2 14.71 -0.71 -4.69
C SER A 2 14.77 -1.73 -5.83
N ASP A 3 15.16 -2.98 -5.52
CA ASP A 3 15.21 -4.07 -6.48
C ASP A 3 13.87 -4.81 -6.58
N VAL A 4 13.43 -5.05 -7.82
CA VAL A 4 12.16 -5.71 -8.15
C VAL A 4 12.22 -7.18 -7.79
N ARG A 5 13.36 -7.86 -8.05
CA ARG A 5 13.49 -9.30 -7.79
C ARG A 5 13.44 -9.60 -6.30
N ALA A 6 14.20 -8.86 -5.50
CA ALA A 6 14.13 -8.97 -4.04
C ALA A 6 12.71 -8.72 -3.50
N THR A 7 11.96 -7.79 -4.10
CA THR A 7 10.57 -7.51 -3.72
C THR A 7 9.64 -8.69 -4.06
N GLU A 8 9.80 -9.30 -5.23
CA GLU A 8 9.04 -10.49 -5.64
C GLU A 8 9.30 -11.67 -4.71
N GLU A 9 10.57 -11.97 -4.40
CA GLU A 9 10.97 -13.07 -3.52
C GLU A 9 10.35 -12.92 -2.11
N GLN A 10 10.34 -11.70 -1.57
CA GLN A 10 9.70 -11.40 -0.29
C GLN A 10 8.18 -11.64 -0.31
N LEU A 11 7.49 -11.21 -1.38
CA LEU A 11 6.04 -11.43 -1.52
C LEU A 11 5.71 -12.92 -1.66
N CYS A 12 6.47 -13.64 -2.48
CA CYS A 12 6.28 -15.07 -2.70
C CYS A 12 6.53 -15.92 -1.44
N ALA A 13 7.43 -15.47 -0.56
CA ALA A 13 7.68 -16.12 0.74
C ALA A 13 6.54 -15.93 1.75
N LEU A 14 5.82 -14.79 1.68
CA LEU A 14 4.77 -14.43 2.64
C LEU A 14 3.36 -14.85 2.19
N ILE A 15 3.12 -14.91 0.88
CA ILE A 15 1.80 -15.15 0.30
C ILE A 15 1.72 -16.59 -0.21
N PRO A 16 0.70 -17.38 0.17
CA PRO A 16 0.52 -18.72 -0.37
C PRO A 16 0.46 -18.72 -1.90
N ARG A 17 1.13 -19.69 -2.54
CA ARG A 17 1.27 -19.76 -4.01
C ARG A 17 -0.07 -19.69 -4.76
N ALA A 18 -1.11 -20.29 -4.22
CA ALA A 18 -2.46 -20.26 -4.79
C ALA A 18 -3.08 -18.84 -4.86
N GLN A 19 -2.54 -17.88 -4.11
CA GLN A 19 -3.07 -16.51 -4.04
C GLN A 19 -2.23 -15.49 -4.82
N TRP A 20 -1.10 -15.86 -5.43
CA TRP A 20 -0.19 -14.92 -6.08
C TRP A 20 -0.88 -14.04 -7.13
N SER A 21 -1.66 -14.63 -8.05
CA SER A 21 -2.39 -13.86 -9.06
C SER A 21 -3.41 -12.89 -8.46
N ARG A 22 -4.06 -13.28 -7.35
CA ARG A 22 -5.02 -12.41 -6.64
C ARG A 22 -4.30 -11.26 -5.94
N ALA A 23 -3.20 -11.56 -5.24
CA ALA A 23 -2.38 -10.56 -4.57
C ALA A 23 -1.77 -9.56 -5.55
N HIS A 24 -1.30 -10.01 -6.71
CA HIS A 24 -0.85 -9.14 -7.79
C HIS A 24 -1.93 -8.13 -8.21
N HIS A 25 -3.15 -8.59 -8.46
CA HIS A 25 -4.27 -7.69 -8.77
C HIS A 25 -4.61 -6.75 -7.61
N TRP A 26 -4.59 -7.22 -6.35
CA TRP A 26 -4.81 -6.36 -5.19
C TRP A 26 -3.81 -5.21 -5.12
N LEU A 27 -2.52 -5.50 -5.30
CA LEU A 27 -1.45 -4.48 -5.29
C LEU A 27 -1.62 -3.48 -6.43
N ILE A 28 -1.89 -3.94 -7.66
CA ILE A 28 -2.12 -3.07 -8.81
C ILE A 28 -3.33 -2.18 -8.59
N TYR A 29 -4.48 -2.73 -8.20
CA TYR A 29 -5.69 -1.95 -8.00
C TYR A 29 -5.53 -0.96 -6.85
N HIS A 30 -4.89 -1.36 -5.75
CA HIS A 30 -4.62 -0.48 -4.64
C HIS A 30 -3.72 0.70 -5.06
N GLY A 31 -2.60 0.44 -5.74
CA GLY A 31 -1.71 1.49 -6.23
C GLY A 31 -2.38 2.45 -7.21
N ARG A 32 -3.21 1.94 -8.12
CA ARG A 32 -3.90 2.77 -9.13
C ARG A 32 -5.03 3.61 -8.54
N ARG A 33 -5.77 3.07 -7.57
CA ARG A 33 -6.99 3.71 -7.05
C ARG A 33 -6.75 4.51 -5.77
N VAL A 34 -5.86 4.05 -4.90
CA VAL A 34 -5.65 4.59 -3.55
C VAL A 34 -4.22 5.09 -3.36
N CYS A 35 -3.21 4.22 -3.44
CA CYS A 35 -1.80 4.55 -3.19
C CYS A 35 -1.09 5.10 -4.44
N LYS A 36 -1.62 6.21 -4.98
CA LYS A 36 -1.13 6.86 -6.20
C LYS A 36 0.28 7.43 -5.98
N ALA A 37 1.15 7.34 -7.00
CA ALA A 37 2.57 7.70 -6.91
C ALA A 37 2.88 9.15 -6.48
N ARG A 38 1.98 10.12 -6.76
CA ARG A 38 2.22 11.54 -6.46
C ARG A 38 1.35 12.09 -5.33
N LYS A 39 0.07 11.71 -5.29
CA LYS A 39 -0.92 12.17 -4.30
C LYS A 39 -1.77 10.98 -3.85
N PRO A 40 -1.27 10.15 -2.92
CA PRO A 40 -2.01 8.99 -2.43
C PRO A 40 -3.22 9.43 -1.59
N LEU A 41 -4.33 8.70 -1.70
CA LEU A 41 -5.56 8.96 -0.95
C LEU A 41 -5.50 8.27 0.41
N CYS A 42 -4.54 8.66 1.26
CA CYS A 42 -4.22 7.94 2.49
C CYS A 42 -5.37 7.92 3.51
N ASP A 43 -6.28 8.89 3.49
CA ASP A 43 -7.44 8.94 4.39
C ASP A 43 -8.50 7.89 4.04
N LEU A 44 -8.54 7.46 2.77
CA LEU A 44 -9.38 6.35 2.31
C LEU A 44 -8.65 4.99 2.43
N CYS A 45 -7.36 4.99 2.77
CA CYS A 45 -6.55 3.79 2.79
C CYS A 45 -6.76 3.01 4.09
N LYS A 46 -7.36 1.81 3.99
CA LYS A 46 -7.54 0.88 5.12
C LYS A 46 -6.22 0.29 5.65
N LEU A 47 -5.12 0.49 4.94
CA LEU A 47 -3.78 0.05 5.35
C LEU A 47 -2.97 1.18 6.02
N SER A 48 -3.57 2.37 6.22
CA SER A 48 -2.87 3.56 6.70
C SER A 48 -2.20 3.34 8.06
N GLU A 49 -2.84 2.61 8.96
CA GLU A 49 -2.33 2.28 10.30
C GLU A 49 -1.06 1.39 10.25
N TYR A 50 -0.90 0.62 9.17
CA TYR A 50 0.27 -0.24 8.93
C TYR A 50 1.31 0.42 8.01
N CYS A 51 1.00 1.57 7.42
CA CYS A 51 1.82 2.22 6.40
C CYS A 51 2.95 3.05 7.04
N SER A 52 4.20 2.61 6.84
CA SER A 52 5.38 3.36 7.31
C SER A 52 5.54 4.71 6.61
N TRP A 53 5.19 4.80 5.32
CA TRP A 53 5.23 6.07 4.59
C TRP A 53 4.30 7.11 5.22
N ARG A 54 3.04 6.77 5.51
CA ARG A 54 2.09 7.67 6.19
C ARG A 54 2.59 8.10 7.57
N LYS A 55 3.18 7.17 8.34
CA LYS A 55 3.75 7.46 9.67
C LYS A 55 4.94 8.41 9.60
N ASN A 56 5.80 8.27 8.59
CA ASN A 56 6.99 9.09 8.42
C ASN A 56 6.70 10.45 7.77
N SER A 57 5.56 10.58 7.09
CA SER A 57 5.08 11.83 6.49
C SER A 57 4.28 12.68 7.50
N SER A 58 4.72 12.79 8.75
CA SER A 58 4.10 13.55 9.86
C SER A 58 3.98 15.06 9.57
N GLY A 59 3.13 15.41 8.60
CA GLY A 59 2.87 16.75 8.10
C GLY A 59 2.02 16.69 6.82
N GLY A 60 0.75 16.27 6.93
CA GLY A 60 -0.18 16.40 5.81
C GLY A 60 -1.33 15.40 5.85
N GLY A 61 -2.40 15.76 6.55
CA GLY A 61 -3.70 15.08 6.47
C GLY A 61 -4.36 14.92 7.84
N GLU A 62 -4.70 16.03 8.47
CA GLU A 62 -5.82 16.06 9.42
C GLU A 62 -7.11 15.76 8.63
N GLY A 63 -7.48 14.49 8.57
CA GLY A 63 -8.84 14.09 8.25
C GLY A 63 -9.71 14.39 9.46
N LYS A 64 -10.19 15.63 9.53
CA LYS A 64 -11.17 16.13 10.49
C LYS A 64 -12.37 15.18 10.55
N LYS A 65 -12.72 14.73 11.76
CA LYS A 65 -14.05 14.20 12.10
C LYS A 65 -15.04 15.31 11.82
N ASP A 66 -16.12 15.04 11.07
CA ASP A 66 -17.40 15.72 11.22
C ASP A 66 -18.51 14.77 10.71
N GLU A 67 -19.46 14.50 11.62
CA GLU A 67 -20.74 13.74 11.54
C GLU A 67 -20.73 12.22 11.32
#